data_AF-A0A7G1IHN6-F1
#
_entry.id   AF-A0A7G1IHN6-F1
#
_cell.length_a   1.000
_cell.length_b   1.000
_cell.length_c   1.000
_cell.angle_alpha   90.00
_cell.angle_beta   90.00
_cell.angle_gamma   90.00
#
_symmetry.space_group_name_H-M   'P 1'
#
loop_
_entity.id
_entity.type
_entity.pdbx_description
1 polymer ?
#
loop_
_entity_poly.entity_id
_entity_poly.type
_entity_poly.pdbx_seq_one_letter_code
_entity_poly.pdbx_strand_id
1 'polypeptide(L)'
;MLSLDNAFSAAELAAWAARVHAEVGDAASYLTELKIDGVALSLVYQQGRLTRASTRGDGRTGEDVTLNARTIDDVPERLSPSDDYPVPEVLEVRGEVFFRVADFQALNASLVEEGKAPFANPATVRRVRCARRTRRSRRGGGCG
;
A
#
# COMPACT_ATOMS: atom_id res chain seq x y z
N MET A 1 5.91 11.04 -7.24
CA MET A 1 6.28 10.21 -6.08
C MET A 1 7.76 9.82 -6.18
N LEU A 2 8.61 10.24 -5.24
CA LEU A 2 10.06 9.96 -5.28
C LEU A 2 10.41 8.69 -4.46
N SER A 3 11.63 8.18 -4.63
CA SER A 3 12.22 7.18 -3.73
C SER A 3 12.87 7.83 -2.51
N LEU A 4 13.18 7.02 -1.50
CA LEU A 4 13.98 7.41 -0.34
C LEU A 4 15.44 6.97 -0.52
N ASP A 5 16.36 7.79 -0.01
CA ASP A 5 17.75 7.40 0.18
C ASP A 5 17.87 6.38 1.32
N ASN A 6 18.92 5.56 1.28
CA ASN A 6 19.15 4.51 2.28
C ASN A 6 20.35 4.87 3.17
N ALA A 7 20.27 4.45 4.43
CA ALA A 7 21.40 4.39 5.36
C ALA A 7 21.52 2.95 5.87
N PHE A 8 22.70 2.36 5.72
CA PHE A 8 23.01 0.98 6.13
C PHE A 8 23.92 0.92 7.35
N SER A 9 24.38 2.07 7.84
CA SER A 9 25.18 2.19 9.06
C SER A 9 24.70 3.30 9.99
N ALA A 10 25.04 3.18 11.27
CA ALA A 10 24.76 4.22 12.26
C ALA A 10 25.47 5.54 11.93
N ALA A 11 26.67 5.47 11.31
CA ALA A 11 27.42 6.65 10.89
C ALA A 11 26.71 7.42 9.76
N GLU A 12 26.19 6.71 8.75
CA GLU A 12 25.40 7.31 7.68
C GLU A 12 24.12 7.96 8.20
N LEU A 13 23.40 7.28 9.11
CA LEU A 13 22.20 7.83 9.72
C LEU A 13 22.51 9.07 10.57
N ALA A 14 23.58 9.04 11.36
CA ALA A 14 24.03 10.19 12.14
C ALA A 14 24.42 11.38 11.25
N ALA A 15 25.08 11.12 10.12
CA ALA A 15 25.43 12.15 9.15
C ALA A 15 24.18 12.77 8.50
N TRP A 16 23.15 11.96 8.20
CA TRP A 16 21.85 12.48 7.73
C TRP A 16 21.17 13.33 8.80
N ALA A 17 21.11 12.86 10.04
CA ALA A 17 20.49 13.60 11.15
C ALA A 17 21.20 14.94 11.41
N ALA A 18 22.54 14.97 11.34
CA ALA A 18 23.31 16.21 11.48
C ALA A 18 22.98 17.23 10.37
N ARG A 19 22.77 16.77 9.11
CA ARG A 19 22.34 17.66 8.02
C ARG A 19 20.94 18.22 8.26
N VAL A 20 19.99 17.37 8.64
CA VAL A 20 18.63 17.82 8.98
C VAL A 20 18.70 18.88 10.06
N HIS A 21 19.42 18.60 11.15
CA HIS A 21 19.56 19.54 12.25
C HIS A 21 20.19 20.88 11.85
N ALA A 22 21.20 20.87 10.98
CA ALA A 22 21.81 22.10 10.48
C ALA A 22 20.85 22.95 9.63
N GLU A 23 19.89 22.32 8.94
CA GLU A 23 18.94 23.00 8.05
C GLU A 23 17.65 23.44 8.76
N VAL A 24 17.09 22.63 9.67
CA VAL A 24 15.80 22.88 10.34
C VAL A 24 15.90 23.13 11.85
N GLY A 25 17.08 22.96 12.46
CA GLY A 25 17.33 23.24 13.88
C GLY A 25 16.91 22.13 14.86
N ASP A 26 17.01 22.43 16.16
CA ASP A 26 16.75 21.50 17.28
C ASP A 26 15.29 21.05 17.44
N ALA A 27 14.33 21.72 16.81
CA ALA A 27 12.92 21.40 16.95
C ALA A 27 12.46 20.19 16.09
N ALA A 28 13.36 19.63 15.28
CA ALA A 28 13.03 18.50 14.41
C ALA A 28 12.62 17.27 15.23
N SER A 29 11.43 16.73 14.95
CA SER A 29 10.95 15.47 15.49
C SER A 29 10.93 14.41 14.38
N TYR A 30 11.34 13.18 14.70
CA TYR A 30 11.43 12.09 13.73
C TYR A 30 10.26 11.12 13.87
N LEU A 31 9.48 10.97 12.81
CA LEU A 31 8.50 9.89 12.68
C LEU A 31 9.23 8.63 12.17
N THR A 32 9.13 7.54 12.92
CA THR A 32 9.75 6.26 12.55
C THR A 32 8.67 5.26 12.18
N GLU A 33 8.67 4.84 10.93
CA GLU A 33 7.74 3.84 10.38
C GLU A 33 8.51 2.63 9.87
N LEU A 34 7.85 1.47 9.86
CA LEU A 34 8.41 0.26 9.28
C LEU A 34 8.46 0.40 7.75
N LYS A 35 9.63 0.18 7.17
CA LYS A 35 9.79 0.12 5.72
C LYS A 35 9.26 -1.22 5.19
N ILE A 36 8.03 -1.22 4.69
CA ILE A 36 7.41 -2.38 4.05
C ILE A 36 8.08 -2.62 2.69
N ASP A 37 8.37 -3.88 2.36
CA ASP A 37 8.89 -4.29 1.06
C ASP A 37 7.73 -4.76 0.17
N GLY A 38 7.15 -3.83 -0.58
CA GLY A 38 6.01 -4.08 -1.44
C GLY A 38 6.10 -3.29 -2.75
N VAL A 39 4.95 -2.82 -3.21
CA VAL A 39 4.84 -1.94 -4.37
C VAL A 39 4.14 -0.66 -3.97
N ALA A 40 4.85 0.45 -4.14
CA ALA A 40 4.35 1.80 -3.98
C ALA A 40 3.09 2.08 -4.85
N LEU A 41 2.03 2.54 -4.19
CA LEU A 41 0.74 2.91 -4.77
C LEU A 41 0.34 4.32 -4.33
N SER A 42 -0.09 5.13 -5.28
CA SER A 42 -0.74 6.42 -5.03
C SER A 42 -2.23 6.31 -5.33
N LEU A 43 -3.07 6.77 -4.41
CA LEU A 43 -4.52 6.81 -4.52
C LEU A 43 -4.97 8.27 -4.50
N VAL A 44 -5.79 8.64 -5.47
CA VAL A 44 -6.42 9.96 -5.54
C VAL A 44 -7.90 9.82 -5.23
N TYR A 45 -8.32 10.51 -4.18
CA TYR A 45 -9.71 10.69 -3.82
C TYR A 45 -10.15 12.11 -4.19
N GLN A 46 -11.26 12.23 -4.91
CA GLN A 46 -11.92 13.51 -5.16
C GLN A 46 -13.27 13.50 -4.46
N GLN A 47 -13.52 14.50 -3.60
CA GLN A 47 -14.71 14.61 -2.78
C GLN A 47 -15.00 13.30 -2.02
N GLY A 48 -13.93 12.70 -1.49
CA GLY A 48 -13.99 11.43 -0.76
C GLY A 48 -14.16 10.17 -1.60
N ARG A 49 -14.26 10.23 -2.93
CA ARG A 49 -14.41 9.04 -3.80
C ARG A 49 -13.11 8.69 -4.49
N LEU A 50 -12.76 7.40 -4.51
CA LEU A 50 -11.56 6.93 -5.23
C LEU A 50 -11.74 7.10 -6.74
N THR A 51 -11.01 8.05 -7.33
CA THR A 51 -11.08 8.36 -8.77
C THR A 51 -9.92 7.76 -9.55
N ARG A 52 -8.72 7.66 -8.94
CA ARG A 52 -7.54 7.10 -9.60
C ARG A 52 -6.64 6.36 -8.62
N ALA A 53 -6.03 5.27 -9.07
CA ALA A 53 -4.86 4.66 -8.43
C ALA A 53 -3.73 4.49 -9.44
N SER A 54 -2.50 4.77 -9.05
CA SER A 54 -1.34 4.63 -9.92
C SER A 54 -0.13 4.06 -9.21
N THR A 55 0.66 3.25 -9.92
CA THR A 55 1.97 2.80 -9.43
C THR A 55 2.98 3.96 -9.41
N ARG A 56 4.14 3.78 -8.76
CA ARG A 56 5.19 4.81 -8.75
C ARG A 56 5.73 5.17 -10.14
N GLY A 57 5.91 4.17 -11.01
CA GLY A 57 6.60 4.32 -12.29
C GLY A 57 7.99 4.98 -12.16
N ASP A 58 8.24 6.00 -12.97
CA ASP A 58 9.47 6.83 -12.96
C ASP A 58 9.45 7.96 -11.91
N GLY A 59 8.38 8.01 -11.10
CA GLY A 59 8.15 9.02 -10.08
C GLY A 59 7.44 10.29 -10.57
N ARG A 60 7.27 10.47 -11.88
CA ARG A 60 6.42 11.50 -12.50
C ARG A 60 5.16 10.89 -13.11
N THR A 61 5.31 9.77 -13.81
CA THR A 61 4.24 9.04 -14.50
C THR A 61 4.22 7.59 -14.02
N GLY A 62 3.06 7.17 -13.53
CA GLY A 62 2.76 5.80 -13.10
C GLY A 62 1.77 5.11 -14.03
N GLU A 63 1.67 3.79 -13.93
CA GLU A 63 0.63 3.02 -14.61
C GLU A 63 -0.70 3.17 -13.86
N ASP A 64 -1.80 3.36 -14.59
CA ASP A 64 -3.15 3.38 -13.99
C ASP A 64 -3.56 1.95 -13.59
N VAL A 65 -3.75 1.76 -12.29
CA VAL A 65 -4.15 0.48 -11.68
C VAL A 65 -5.42 0.65 -10.86
N THR A 66 -6.27 1.62 -11.20
CA THR A 66 -7.50 1.96 -10.46
C THR A 66 -8.43 0.77 -10.29
N LEU A 67 -8.63 -0.02 -11.35
CA LEU A 67 -9.48 -1.21 -11.29
C LEU A 67 -8.91 -2.28 -10.35
N ASN A 68 -7.58 -2.46 -10.34
CA ASN A 68 -6.91 -3.40 -9.46
C ASN A 68 -6.96 -2.94 -8.01
N ALA A 69 -6.71 -1.65 -7.74
CA ALA A 69 -6.76 -1.08 -6.41
C ALA A 69 -8.14 -1.23 -5.76
N ARG A 70 -9.23 -1.07 -6.55
CA ARG A 70 -10.60 -1.32 -6.10
C ARG A 70 -10.90 -2.77 -5.70
N THR A 71 -10.01 -3.72 -6.01
CA THR A 71 -10.16 -5.12 -5.57
C THR A 71 -9.49 -5.42 -4.23
N ILE A 72 -8.76 -4.45 -3.66
CA ILE A 72 -8.07 -4.57 -2.38
C ILE A 72 -9.05 -4.16 -1.28
N ASP A 73 -9.37 -5.08 -0.36
CA ASP A 73 -10.37 -4.85 0.68
C ASP A 73 -10.02 -3.66 1.61
N ASP A 74 -8.72 -3.44 1.85
CA ASP A 74 -8.21 -2.34 2.68
C ASP A 74 -8.24 -0.97 1.97
N VAL A 75 -8.57 -0.93 0.66
CA VAL A 75 -8.69 0.31 -0.11
C VAL A 75 -10.18 0.68 -0.23
N PRO A 76 -10.68 1.64 0.57
CA PRO A 76 -12.09 2.01 0.53
C PRO A 76 -12.43 2.74 -0.77
N GLU A 77 -13.62 2.48 -1.33
CA GLU A 77 -14.10 3.25 -2.48
C GLU A 77 -14.51 4.69 -2.08
N ARG A 78 -14.89 4.88 -0.81
CA ARG A 78 -15.23 6.18 -0.23
C ARG A 78 -14.61 6.39 1.14
N LEU A 79 -14.07 7.59 1.37
CA LEU A 79 -13.60 8.04 2.67
C LEU A 79 -14.79 8.30 3.60
N SER A 80 -14.62 7.95 4.88
CA SER A 80 -15.61 8.25 5.91
C SER A 80 -15.25 9.59 6.55
N PRO A 81 -16.15 10.59 6.55
CA PRO A 81 -15.91 11.84 7.25
C PRO A 81 -15.95 11.63 8.76
N SER A 82 -15.17 12.42 9.50
CA SER A 82 -15.35 12.59 10.94
C SER A 82 -15.44 14.09 11.27
N ASP A 83 -16.02 14.41 12.43
CA ASP A 83 -16.14 15.80 12.89
C ASP A 83 -14.77 16.47 13.06
N ASP A 84 -13.77 15.71 13.48
CA ASP A 84 -12.39 16.19 13.66
C ASP A 84 -11.62 16.32 12.33
N TYR A 85 -11.99 15.54 11.31
CA TYR A 85 -11.27 15.45 10.04
C TYR A 85 -12.25 15.44 8.85
N PRO A 86 -12.62 16.64 8.35
CA PRO A 86 -13.46 16.74 7.17
C PRO A 86 -12.73 16.21 5.93
N VAL A 87 -13.48 15.62 5.02
CA VAL A 87 -12.92 15.06 3.78
C VAL A 87 -12.48 16.18 2.85
N PRO A 88 -11.20 16.22 2.42
CA PRO A 88 -10.72 17.22 1.47
C PRO A 88 -11.38 17.11 0.10
N GLU A 89 -11.41 18.20 -0.66
CA GLU A 89 -11.87 18.19 -2.05
C GLU A 89 -11.02 17.25 -2.93
N VAL A 90 -9.71 17.29 -2.73
CA VAL A 90 -8.74 16.39 -3.38
C VAL A 90 -7.75 15.89 -2.34
N LEU A 91 -7.58 14.57 -2.28
CA LEU A 91 -6.59 13.90 -1.42
C LEU A 91 -5.77 12.93 -2.28
N GLU A 92 -4.44 13.13 -2.32
CA GLU A 92 -3.50 12.10 -2.77
C GLU A 92 -2.91 11.41 -1.53
N VAL A 93 -3.21 10.13 -1.35
CA VAL A 93 -2.61 9.30 -0.28
C VAL A 93 -1.69 8.26 -0.90
N ARG A 94 -0.52 8.08 -0.29
CA ARG A 94 0.50 7.15 -0.74
C ARG A 94 0.65 6.03 0.26
N GLY A 95 0.84 4.83 -0.24
CA GLY A 95 1.06 3.66 0.59
C GLY A 95 1.75 2.55 -0.18
N GLU A 96 1.87 1.42 0.48
CA GLU A 96 2.52 0.23 -0.06
C GLU A 96 1.52 -0.91 -0.16
N VAL A 97 1.43 -1.55 -1.31
CA VAL A 97 0.69 -2.81 -1.47
C VAL A 97 1.67 -3.96 -1.29
N PHE A 98 1.32 -4.91 -0.41
CA PHE A 98 2.16 -6.06 -0.12
C PHE A 98 1.31 -7.30 0.15
N PHE A 99 1.94 -8.48 0.07
CA PHE A 99 1.34 -9.72 0.54
C PHE A 99 1.84 -10.05 1.94
N ARG A 100 0.94 -10.56 2.78
CA ARG A 100 1.37 -11.27 3.98
C ARG A 100 2.12 -12.54 3.56
N VAL A 101 3.12 -12.93 4.33
CA VAL A 101 3.98 -14.09 4.02
C VAL A 101 3.16 -15.35 3.77
N ALA A 102 2.15 -15.62 4.61
CA ALA A 102 1.28 -16.79 4.47
C ALA A 102 0.43 -16.74 3.19
N ASP A 103 -0.11 -15.57 2.82
CA ASP A 103 -0.91 -15.41 1.61
C ASP A 103 -0.06 -15.57 0.35
N PHE A 104 1.19 -15.10 0.38
CA PHE A 104 2.15 -15.29 -0.71
C PHE A 104 2.50 -16.76 -0.90
N GLN A 105 2.73 -17.51 0.18
CA GLN A 105 3.00 -18.94 0.12
C GLN A 105 1.79 -19.71 -0.44
N ALA A 106 0.57 -19.37 -0.01
CA ALA A 106 -0.65 -19.97 -0.54
C ALA A 106 -0.85 -19.68 -2.04
N LEU A 107 -0.54 -18.46 -2.48
CA LEU A 107 -0.57 -18.10 -3.90
C LEU A 107 0.41 -18.95 -4.72
N ASN A 108 1.66 -19.08 -4.25
CA ASN A 108 2.67 -19.90 -4.94
C ASN A 108 2.29 -21.37 -4.99
N ALA A 109 1.72 -21.93 -3.91
CA ALA A 109 1.22 -23.30 -3.90
C ALA A 109 0.13 -23.52 -4.96
N SER A 110 -0.85 -22.61 -5.04
CA SER A 110 -1.91 -22.66 -6.06
C SER A 110 -1.36 -22.54 -7.49
N LEU A 111 -0.32 -21.72 -7.72
CA LEU A 111 0.31 -21.62 -9.03
C LEU A 111 0.99 -22.92 -9.45
N VAL A 112 1.70 -23.57 -8.52
CA VAL A 112 2.37 -24.85 -8.78
C VAL A 112 1.37 -25.96 -9.05
N GLU A 113 0.25 -26.01 -8.33
CA GLU A 113 -0.86 -26.95 -8.60
C GLU A 113 -1.45 -26.76 -10.01
N GLU A 114 -1.51 -25.51 -10.49
CA GLU A 114 -1.91 -25.18 -11.86
C GLU A 114 -0.80 -25.38 -12.92
N GLY A 115 0.36 -25.90 -12.53
CA GLY A 115 1.52 -26.13 -13.41
C GLY A 115 2.25 -24.84 -13.84
N LYS A 116 2.04 -23.73 -13.12
CA LYS A 116 2.67 -22.42 -13.39
C LYS A 116 3.90 -22.22 -12.51
N ALA A 117 4.83 -21.38 -12.98
CA ALA A 117 6.02 -21.02 -12.22
C ALA A 117 5.65 -20.15 -10.99
N PRO A 118 6.20 -20.44 -9.80
CA PRO A 118 6.00 -19.62 -8.62
C PRO A 118 6.77 -18.28 -8.71
N PHE A 119 6.34 -17.30 -7.93
CA PHE A 119 7.04 -16.02 -7.81
C PHE A 119 8.22 -16.11 -6.83
N ALA A 120 9.28 -15.33 -7.10
CA ALA A 120 10.50 -15.32 -6.29
C ALA A 120 10.35 -14.56 -4.96
N ASN A 121 9.66 -13.41 -4.96
CA ASN A 121 9.38 -12.63 -3.77
C ASN A 121 8.00 -11.92 -3.83
N PRO A 122 7.45 -11.48 -2.69
CA PRO A 122 6.14 -10.80 -2.65
C PRO A 122 6.06 -9.54 -3.51
N ALA A 123 7.13 -8.74 -3.58
CA ALA A 123 7.17 -7.47 -4.31
C ALA A 123 7.10 -7.65 -5.85
N THR A 124 7.41 -8.84 -6.37
CA THR A 124 7.35 -9.14 -7.81
C THR A 124 5.91 -9.41 -8.28
N VAL A 125 4.97 -9.62 -7.36
CA VAL A 125 3.58 -9.94 -7.71
C VAL A 125 2.85 -8.68 -8.16
N ARG A 126 2.91 -8.39 -9.45
CA ARG A 126 2.24 -7.22 -10.07
C ARG A 126 0.74 -7.40 -10.30
N ARG A 127 0.24 -8.64 -10.23
CA ARG A 127 -1.16 -8.97 -10.45
C ARG A 127 -1.80 -9.41 -9.14
N VAL A 128 -2.32 -8.45 -8.38
CA VAL A 128 -3.17 -8.74 -7.23
C VAL A 128 -4.50 -9.25 -7.75
N ARG A 129 -4.60 -10.57 -7.96
CA ARG A 129 -5.90 -11.24 -7.95
C ARG A 129 -6.11 -11.66 -6.50
N CYS A 130 -6.71 -10.79 -5.69
CA CYS A 130 -7.23 -11.24 -4.41
C CYS A 130 -8.31 -12.28 -4.73
N ALA A 131 -7.98 -13.55 -4.50
CA ALA A 131 -8.99 -14.60 -4.53
C ALA A 131 -10.00 -14.21 -3.46
N ARG A 132 -11.17 -13.70 -3.88
CA ARG A 132 -12.30 -13.49 -2.99
C ARG A 132 -12.45 -14.76 -2.18
N ARG A 133 -12.05 -14.75 -0.90
CA ARG A 133 -12.54 -15.73 0.07
C ARG A 133 -14.03 -15.42 0.16
N THR A 134 -14.82 -16.06 -0.70
CA THR A 134 -16.26 -16.10 -0.54
C THR A 134 -16.53 -16.72 0.83
N ARG A 135 -16.70 -15.89 1.86
CA ARG A 135 -17.47 -16.25 3.05
C ARG A 135 -18.92 -16.41 2.59
N ARG A 136 -19.20 -17.53 1.92
CA ARG A 136 -20.54 -18.07 1.77
C ARG A 136 -20.71 -19.19 2.81
N SER A 137 -21.84 -19.15 3.50
CA SER A 137 -22.27 -19.97 4.65
C SER A 137 -21.75 -19.44 6.00
N ARG A 138 -22.61 -19.11 6.97
CA ARG A 138 -23.75 -19.90 7.43
C ARG A 138 -25.10 -19.21 7.29
N ARG A 139 -26.04 -19.94 6.68
CA ARG A 139 -27.47 -19.82 6.91
C ARG A 139 -27.80 -20.23 8.35
N GLY A 140 -28.72 -19.49 8.94
CA GLY A 140 -29.62 -19.86 10.05
C GLY A 140 -30.59 -18.68 10.15
N GLY A 141 -31.82 -18.74 9.67
CA GLY A 141 -32.80 -19.79 9.93
C GLY A 141 -33.45 -19.47 11.27
N GLY A 142 -34.41 -18.55 11.26
CA GLY A 142 -35.17 -18.13 12.44
C GLY A 142 -36.44 -17.42 11.98
N CYS A 143 -37.51 -18.19 11.80
CA CYS A 143 -38.86 -17.68 11.87
C CYS A 143 -39.13 -17.18 13.29
N GLY A 144 -39.73 -16.00 13.38
CA GLY A 144 -40.25 -15.36 14.59
C GLY A 144 -40.92 -14.06 14.17
#